data_AF-A0A398AP27-F1
#
_entry.id   AF-A0A398AP27-F1
#
_cell.length_a   1.000
_cell.length_b   1.000
_cell.length_c   1.000
_cell.angle_alpha   90.00
_cell.angle_beta   90.00
_cell.angle_gamma   90.00
#
_symmetry.space_group_name_H-M   'P 1'
#
loop_
_entity.id
_entity.type
_entity.pdbx_description
1 polymer ?
#
loop_
_entity_poly.entity_id
_entity_poly.type
_entity_poly.pdbx_seq_one_letter_code
_entity_poly.pdbx_strand_id
1 'polypeptide(L)'
;MASLSTLYSSSPSLKQSTVKAFTSPPTTRGDSFSFPHTSKPTTHLPLTLSASRSHTSHSDAASAAAKKELIKDPDALWKRYLDWLYQQKDIGLYLDVSRVGFTDEFVIKPPSSPAGRFTQILSVGIGGSALGPQFVAEALAPDNPPLKIRFIDNTDPAGIDHQIAQLGPELASTLVIVISKSGGTPETRNGLLEVQKAFRDAGLNFAKQGVAITQENSLLDNTARIEGWLARFPMYDWVGGRTSLMSAVGLLPAALQGIDIREMLAGAAIMDEATRTTSLKNNPAALLAMCWYWASDGVGSKDMVILPYKDSLLLFSRYLQQLVMESLGKEFDLNGNTVNQGLTVYGNKGSTDQHAYIQQLREGVHNFFATFIEVLRDRPPGHDWDLEPGVTCGDYLFGMLQGTRSALYANGRESISVTIEEVTPRSVGALIALYERAVGLYASLVNINAYHQPGVEAGKKAAAEVLALQKRVLSVLNEASCKDPVEPLTLDEIADRCHAPEEIEMIYKIIAHMSANDRVLIAEGSCGSPRSVKVFLGECNVDDMYA
;
A
#
# COMPACT_ATOMS: atom_id res chain seq x y z
N MET A 1 31.26 29.89 30.94
CA MET A 1 30.81 31.16 30.32
C MET A 1 29.91 30.79 29.14
N ALA A 2 28.67 31.28 29.01
CA ALA A 2 27.90 32.11 29.93
C ALA A 2 26.37 31.83 29.84
N SER A 3 25.73 31.94 31.00
CA SER A 3 24.29 32.10 31.31
C SER A 3 23.24 32.16 30.18
N LEU A 4 22.24 31.28 30.26
CA LEU A 4 20.88 31.54 29.76
C LEU A 4 20.12 32.40 30.78
N SER A 5 19.56 33.54 30.37
CA SER A 5 18.67 34.34 31.22
C SER A 5 17.89 35.38 30.41
N THR A 6 16.63 35.63 30.80
CA THR A 6 15.62 36.48 30.12
C THR A 6 15.10 35.90 28.78
N LEU A 7 13.84 36.08 28.38
CA LEU A 7 12.77 36.96 28.88
C LEU A 7 11.47 36.19 29.21
N TYR A 8 10.86 36.50 30.36
CA TYR A 8 9.43 36.33 30.63
C TYR A 8 8.77 37.72 30.51
N SER A 9 7.66 37.85 29.77
CA SER A 9 6.52 38.76 30.08
C SER A 9 5.64 39.01 28.84
N SER A 10 4.38 38.59 28.89
CA SER A 10 3.22 39.49 28.72
C SER A 10 1.91 38.67 28.76
N SER A 11 1.03 38.98 29.70
CA SER A 11 -0.29 38.35 29.81
C SER A 11 -1.38 39.43 29.83
N PRO A 12 -2.36 39.42 28.91
CA PRO A 12 -3.54 40.26 29.01
C PRO A 12 -4.46 39.73 30.12
N SER A 13 -4.94 40.61 31.00
CA SER A 13 -5.87 40.24 32.06
C SER A 13 -7.28 40.02 31.53
N LEU A 14 -7.90 38.89 31.87
CA LEU A 14 -9.33 38.63 31.66
C LEU A 14 -10.07 38.62 33.01
N LYS A 15 -11.22 39.29 33.04
CA LYS A 15 -12.03 39.49 34.24
C LYS A 15 -12.86 38.24 34.54
N GLN A 16 -12.95 37.87 35.83
CA GLN A 16 -13.90 36.86 36.29
C GLN A 16 -15.34 37.34 36.03
N SER A 17 -16.14 36.50 35.36
CA SER A 17 -17.59 36.65 35.26
C SER A 17 -18.27 35.45 35.94
N THR A 18 -19.16 35.73 36.89
CA THR A 18 -19.82 34.70 37.70
C THR A 18 -21.02 34.13 36.96
N VAL A 19 -20.95 32.86 36.54
CA VAL A 19 -22.08 32.14 35.95
C VAL A 19 -22.65 31.15 36.97
N LYS A 20 -23.99 31.14 37.11
CA LYS A 20 -24.71 30.32 38.08
C LYS A 20 -24.78 28.86 37.62
N ALA A 21 -24.65 27.92 38.56
CA ALA A 21 -25.08 26.55 38.32
C ALA A 21 -26.60 26.52 38.05
N PHE A 22 -27.04 25.70 37.09
CA PHE A 22 -28.44 25.42 36.85
C PHE A 22 -28.70 23.90 36.79
N THR A 23 -29.90 23.54 37.21
CA THR A 23 -30.36 22.18 37.53
C THR A 23 -30.60 21.30 36.31
N SER A 24 -30.45 19.99 36.50
CA SER A 24 -30.79 18.96 35.51
C SER A 24 -32.31 18.84 35.25
N PRO A 25 -32.73 18.48 34.01
CA PRO A 25 -34.09 18.02 33.71
C PRO A 25 -34.32 16.54 34.13
N PRO A 26 -35.58 16.07 34.20
CA PRO A 26 -35.94 14.81 34.86
C PRO A 26 -35.98 13.57 33.94
N THR A 27 -36.02 12.41 34.59
CA THR A 27 -36.26 11.09 33.98
C THR A 27 -37.71 10.89 33.54
N THR A 28 -37.92 10.10 32.49
CA THR A 28 -39.22 9.50 32.15
C THR A 28 -39.14 7.98 32.16
N ARG A 29 -40.20 7.35 32.69
CA ARG A 29 -40.55 5.95 32.39
C ARG A 29 -41.05 5.91 30.93
N GLY A 30 -40.89 4.86 30.14
CA GLY A 30 -40.45 3.50 30.45
C GLY A 30 -41.62 2.53 30.23
N ASP A 31 -41.42 1.49 29.42
CA ASP A 31 -42.44 0.46 29.16
C ASP A 31 -41.78 -0.91 28.90
N SER A 32 -42.51 -1.99 29.17
CA SER A 32 -42.01 -3.36 29.15
C SER A 32 -42.93 -4.30 28.37
N PHE A 33 -42.39 -5.01 27.37
CA PHE A 33 -43.09 -6.12 26.72
C PHE A 33 -42.18 -7.34 26.55
N SER A 34 -42.77 -8.52 26.73
CA SER A 34 -42.07 -9.80 26.88
C SER A 34 -42.51 -10.84 25.83
N PHE A 35 -41.65 -11.85 25.63
CA PHE A 35 -41.79 -12.96 24.70
C PHE A 35 -43.13 -13.73 24.74
N PRO A 36 -43.42 -14.46 23.65
CA PRO A 36 -43.88 -15.85 23.74
C PRO A 36 -42.76 -16.85 23.36
N HIS A 37 -42.68 -17.96 24.11
CA HIS A 37 -41.83 -19.12 23.79
C HIS A 37 -42.55 -20.11 22.86
N THR A 38 -41.77 -20.88 22.09
CA THR A 38 -42.09 -22.27 21.68
C THR A 38 -40.90 -23.17 22.02
N SER A 39 -41.07 -24.51 22.04
CA SER A 39 -40.14 -25.42 22.75
C SER A 39 -40.15 -26.88 22.29
N LYS A 40 -39.12 -27.65 22.73
CA LYS A 40 -39.00 -29.13 22.81
C LYS A 40 -38.68 -29.91 21.49
N PRO A 41 -38.19 -31.18 21.55
CA PRO A 41 -37.28 -31.79 22.55
C PRO A 41 -36.27 -32.89 22.05
N THR A 42 -35.19 -33.14 22.82
CA THR A 42 -34.46 -34.45 22.99
C THR A 42 -33.76 -35.11 21.76
N THR A 43 -32.82 -36.07 21.83
CA THR A 43 -32.40 -37.08 22.87
C THR A 43 -30.87 -37.35 22.95
N HIS A 44 -30.39 -37.71 24.17
CA HIS A 44 -29.50 -38.83 24.59
C HIS A 44 -28.85 -39.79 23.54
N LEU A 45 -27.71 -40.50 23.74
CA LEU A 45 -26.69 -40.71 24.82
C LEU A 45 -25.37 -41.31 24.19
N PRO A 46 -24.26 -41.56 24.93
CA PRO A 46 -22.90 -41.82 24.37
C PRO A 46 -22.39 -43.27 24.55
N LEU A 47 -21.11 -43.53 24.22
CA LEU A 47 -20.30 -44.59 24.85
C LEU A 47 -18.78 -44.32 24.76
N THR A 48 -17.99 -44.96 25.63
CA THR A 48 -16.52 -44.85 25.78
C THR A 48 -15.89 -46.25 25.90
N LEU A 49 -14.57 -46.41 25.64
CA LEU A 49 -13.61 -47.18 26.49
C LEU A 49 -12.18 -47.36 25.91
N SER A 50 -11.27 -47.68 26.83
CA SER A 50 -9.86 -48.14 26.78
C SER A 50 -9.39 -48.99 25.56
N ALA A 51 -8.15 -48.96 25.07
CA ALA A 51 -6.78 -48.84 25.65
C ALA A 51 -6.13 -50.15 26.19
N SER A 52 -4.96 -50.54 25.65
CA SER A 52 -4.03 -51.57 26.18
C SER A 52 -2.61 -51.45 25.55
N ARG A 53 -1.59 -52.20 26.05
CA ARG A 53 -0.14 -52.05 25.76
C ARG A 53 0.60 -53.37 25.44
N SER A 54 1.70 -53.30 24.68
CA SER A 54 2.92 -54.16 24.74
C SER A 54 4.07 -53.48 23.93
N HIS A 55 5.34 -53.36 24.35
CA HIS A 55 6.39 -54.40 24.59
C HIS A 55 6.67 -55.25 23.33
N THR A 56 7.90 -55.54 22.83
CA THR A 56 9.33 -55.35 23.22
C THR A 56 10.24 -55.71 21.99
N SER A 57 11.57 -55.54 21.81
CA SER A 57 12.74 -54.91 22.51
C SER A 57 14.04 -55.10 21.67
N HIS A 58 15.15 -54.36 21.96
CA HIS A 58 16.57 -54.59 21.51
C HIS A 58 16.89 -54.40 19.99
N SER A 59 18.12 -54.14 19.50
CA SER A 59 19.39 -53.65 20.11
C SER A 59 20.43 -53.20 19.05
N ASP A 60 21.13 -52.08 19.32
CA ASP A 60 22.55 -51.73 19.06
C ASP A 60 23.23 -51.68 17.66
N ALA A 61 24.21 -50.74 17.62
CA ALA A 61 25.37 -50.56 16.73
C ALA A 61 25.20 -50.13 15.25
N ALA A 62 26.17 -49.47 14.61
CA ALA A 62 27.00 -48.31 15.00
C ALA A 62 27.83 -47.82 13.78
N SER A 63 27.78 -46.52 13.44
CA SER A 63 28.79 -45.83 12.62
C SER A 63 28.69 -44.32 12.85
N ALA A 64 29.81 -43.58 12.80
CA ALA A 64 29.87 -42.19 13.27
C ALA A 64 30.56 -41.24 12.28
N ALA A 65 29.85 -40.18 11.89
CA ALA A 65 30.43 -38.94 11.38
C ALA A 65 30.47 -37.88 12.51
N ALA A 66 31.25 -36.82 12.32
CA ALA A 66 31.50 -35.80 13.36
C ALA A 66 30.21 -35.15 13.88
N LYS A 67 30.04 -35.16 15.22
CA LYS A 67 28.84 -34.68 15.90
C LYS A 67 28.85 -33.16 16.04
N LYS A 68 27.85 -32.50 15.44
CA LYS A 68 27.17 -31.39 16.17
C LYS A 68 26.66 -32.00 17.49
N GLU A 69 26.78 -31.29 18.61
CA GLU A 69 26.22 -31.81 19.86
C GLU A 69 24.74 -32.11 19.68
N LEU A 70 24.34 -33.35 19.94
CA LEU A 70 22.93 -33.69 19.97
C LEU A 70 22.31 -32.99 21.17
N ILE A 71 21.14 -32.38 20.94
CA ILE A 71 20.17 -32.13 22.00
C ILE A 71 19.91 -33.51 22.64
N LYS A 72 20.35 -33.69 23.88
CA LYS A 72 20.17 -34.94 24.65
C LYS A 72 18.99 -34.85 25.62
N ASP A 73 18.46 -33.66 25.83
CA ASP A 73 17.26 -33.44 26.63
C ASP A 73 16.06 -34.13 25.96
N PRO A 74 15.39 -35.09 26.65
CA PRO A 74 14.25 -35.80 26.09
C PRO A 74 13.08 -34.88 25.71
N ASP A 75 12.84 -33.82 26.49
CA ASP A 75 11.69 -32.94 26.28
C ASP A 75 11.90 -32.00 25.08
N ALA A 76 13.08 -31.41 24.92
CA ALA A 76 13.45 -30.67 23.71
C ALA A 76 13.54 -31.56 22.46
N LEU A 77 13.97 -32.82 22.59
CA LEU A 77 13.91 -33.81 21.49
C LEU A 77 12.47 -34.13 21.10
N TRP A 78 11.60 -34.37 22.08
CA TRP A 78 10.18 -34.69 21.87
C TRP A 78 9.42 -33.50 21.28
N LYS A 79 9.67 -32.29 21.77
CA LYS A 79 9.07 -31.06 21.25
C LYS A 79 9.51 -30.81 19.80
N ARG A 80 10.81 -30.93 19.50
CA ARG A 80 11.34 -30.89 18.13
C ARG A 80 10.76 -31.99 17.23
N TYR A 81 10.45 -33.17 17.77
CA TYR A 81 9.77 -34.22 17.01
C TYR A 81 8.33 -33.81 16.68
N LEU A 82 7.57 -33.28 17.63
CA LEU A 82 6.21 -32.77 17.40
C LEU A 82 6.18 -31.60 16.41
N ASP A 83 7.11 -30.65 16.51
CA ASP A 83 7.18 -29.46 15.66
C ASP A 83 7.51 -29.78 14.18
N TRP A 84 8.09 -30.96 13.90
CA TRP A 84 8.59 -31.36 12.56
C TRP A 84 8.06 -32.72 12.08
N LEU A 85 6.89 -33.15 12.55
CA LEU A 85 6.23 -34.38 12.11
C LEU A 85 4.89 -34.08 11.42
N TYR A 86 4.79 -34.37 10.13
CA TYR A 86 3.50 -34.37 9.44
C TYR A 86 2.75 -35.68 9.73
N GLN A 87 1.48 -35.61 10.11
CA GLN A 87 0.66 -36.76 10.50
C GLN A 87 -0.67 -36.78 9.73
N GLN A 88 -0.86 -37.80 8.87
CA GLN A 88 -2.14 -38.06 8.20
C GLN A 88 -2.82 -39.25 8.88
N LYS A 89 -3.68 -38.94 9.85
CA LYS A 89 -4.22 -39.89 10.85
C LYS A 89 -5.02 -41.04 10.21
N ASP A 90 -5.81 -40.75 9.20
CA ASP A 90 -6.79 -41.69 8.62
C ASP A 90 -6.14 -42.86 7.87
N ILE A 91 -4.86 -42.72 7.49
CA ILE A 91 -4.05 -43.75 6.82
C ILE A 91 -2.82 -44.18 7.66
N GLY A 92 -2.73 -43.71 8.91
CA GLY A 92 -1.61 -44.04 9.81
C GLY A 92 -0.24 -43.54 9.35
N LEU A 93 -0.17 -42.52 8.48
CA LEU A 93 1.08 -42.02 7.92
C LEU A 93 1.70 -40.94 8.83
N TYR A 94 2.98 -41.13 9.16
CA TYR A 94 3.80 -40.20 9.95
C TYR A 94 5.08 -39.90 9.16
N LEU A 95 5.39 -38.63 8.92
CA LEU A 95 6.52 -38.20 8.10
C LEU A 95 7.43 -37.23 8.89
N ASP A 96 8.67 -37.67 9.18
CA ASP A 96 9.73 -36.85 9.76
C ASP A 96 10.27 -35.88 8.70
N VAL A 97 9.64 -34.71 8.59
CA VAL A 97 10.07 -33.69 7.62
C VAL A 97 11.37 -32.99 8.03
N SER A 98 11.88 -33.20 9.25
CA SER A 98 13.20 -32.69 9.66
C SER A 98 14.37 -33.39 8.95
N ARG A 99 14.11 -34.53 8.29
CA ARG A 99 15.08 -35.27 7.45
C ARG A 99 14.81 -35.17 5.97
N VAL A 100 13.70 -34.56 5.56
CA VAL A 100 13.48 -34.20 4.15
C VAL A 100 14.41 -33.02 3.85
N GLY A 101 15.60 -33.35 3.37
CA GLY A 101 16.48 -32.35 2.80
C GLY A 101 15.81 -31.74 1.59
N PHE A 102 15.28 -30.52 1.76
CA PHE A 102 14.93 -29.67 0.63
C PHE A 102 16.13 -29.61 -0.31
N THR A 103 15.95 -30.06 -1.55
CA THR A 103 16.98 -29.93 -2.59
C THR A 103 17.30 -28.46 -2.80
N ASP A 104 18.49 -28.14 -3.32
CA ASP A 104 18.88 -26.75 -3.61
C ASP A 104 17.89 -26.03 -4.53
N GLU A 105 17.08 -26.78 -5.28
CA GLU A 105 15.93 -26.34 -6.09
C GLU A 105 14.86 -25.55 -5.30
N PHE A 106 14.70 -25.81 -4.00
CA PHE A 106 13.75 -25.09 -3.13
C PHE A 106 14.33 -23.81 -2.52
N VAL A 107 15.65 -23.65 -2.50
CA VAL A 107 16.29 -22.42 -2.00
C VAL A 107 16.48 -21.50 -3.20
N ILE A 108 15.57 -20.54 -3.36
CA ILE A 108 15.69 -19.54 -4.41
C ILE A 108 16.91 -18.66 -4.12
N LYS A 109 18.02 -18.92 -4.84
CA LYS A 109 19.28 -18.16 -4.73
C LYS A 109 19.46 -17.27 -5.96
N PRO A 110 19.94 -16.03 -5.82
CA PRO A 110 20.36 -15.21 -6.94
C PRO A 110 21.58 -15.85 -7.63
N PRO A 111 21.64 -15.97 -8.97
CA PRO A 111 22.74 -16.67 -9.65
C PRO A 111 24.12 -16.03 -9.47
N SER A 112 24.15 -14.70 -9.31
CA SER A 112 25.37 -13.88 -9.44
C SER A 112 25.78 -13.18 -8.14
N SER A 113 25.12 -13.43 -7.01
CA SER A 113 25.44 -12.75 -5.76
C SER A 113 26.63 -13.38 -5.02
N PRO A 114 27.63 -12.59 -4.60
CA PRO A 114 28.65 -13.03 -3.65
C PRO A 114 28.10 -13.51 -2.30
N ALA A 115 26.87 -13.10 -1.93
CA ALA A 115 26.22 -13.50 -0.68
C ALA A 115 25.45 -14.83 -0.78
N GLY A 116 25.27 -15.38 -1.99
CA GLY A 116 24.54 -16.64 -2.23
C GLY A 116 23.04 -16.62 -1.86
N ARG A 117 22.49 -15.46 -1.51
CA ARG A 117 21.08 -15.24 -1.12
C ARG A 117 20.62 -13.85 -1.55
N PHE A 118 19.31 -13.67 -1.71
CA PHE A 118 18.74 -12.35 -1.95
C PHE A 118 18.90 -11.45 -0.71
N THR A 119 19.11 -10.16 -0.93
CA THR A 119 19.24 -9.11 0.11
C THR A 119 18.32 -7.91 -0.13
N GLN A 120 17.80 -7.77 -1.34
CA GLN A 120 16.96 -6.65 -1.77
C GLN A 120 15.71 -7.18 -2.49
N ILE A 121 14.63 -6.40 -2.46
CA ILE A 121 13.39 -6.55 -3.22
C ILE A 121 13.20 -5.26 -4.01
N LEU A 122 12.96 -5.38 -5.32
CA LEU A 122 12.49 -4.27 -6.15
C LEU A 122 11.06 -4.56 -6.58
N SER A 123 10.10 -3.89 -5.95
CA SER A 123 8.67 -4.05 -6.22
C SER A 123 8.24 -3.05 -7.30
N VAL A 124 7.87 -3.56 -8.47
CA VAL A 124 7.46 -2.78 -9.64
C VAL A 124 5.95 -2.91 -9.80
N GLY A 125 5.23 -1.81 -9.62
CA GLY A 125 3.76 -1.79 -9.65
C GLY A 125 3.20 -0.45 -9.17
N ILE A 126 2.03 -0.04 -9.67
CA ILE A 126 1.42 1.27 -9.37
C ILE A 126 0.08 1.14 -8.63
N GLY A 127 -0.25 2.17 -7.84
CA GLY A 127 -1.52 2.28 -7.11
C GLY A 127 -1.69 1.13 -6.11
N GLY A 128 -2.72 0.31 -6.31
CA GLY A 128 -3.03 -0.80 -5.40
C GLY A 128 -1.93 -1.87 -5.33
N SER A 129 -1.11 -1.93 -6.38
CA SER A 129 0.06 -2.80 -6.48
C SER A 129 1.27 -2.32 -5.65
N ALA A 130 1.22 -1.11 -5.07
CA ALA A 130 2.34 -0.51 -4.33
C ALA A 130 1.95 0.21 -3.04
N LEU A 131 0.86 0.98 -2.98
CA LEU A 131 0.53 1.80 -1.80
C LEU A 131 0.27 0.95 -0.54
N GLY A 132 -0.38 -0.21 -0.70
CA GLY A 132 -0.54 -1.19 0.38
C GLY A 132 0.80 -1.79 0.83
N PRO A 133 1.58 -2.41 -0.08
CA PRO A 133 2.94 -2.90 0.22
C PRO A 133 3.88 -1.84 0.85
N GLN A 134 3.84 -0.59 0.38
CA GLN A 134 4.59 0.54 0.95
C GLN A 134 4.17 0.83 2.39
N PHE A 135 2.85 0.93 2.65
CA PHE A 135 2.34 1.13 4.01
C PHE A 135 2.72 -0.01 4.95
N VAL A 136 2.59 -1.27 4.52
CA VAL A 136 2.98 -2.44 5.33
C VAL A 136 4.48 -2.50 5.58
N ALA A 137 5.32 -2.14 4.61
CA ALA A 137 6.76 -2.04 4.79
C ALA A 137 7.14 -1.00 5.84
N GLU A 138 6.61 0.22 5.74
CA GLU A 138 6.86 1.31 6.71
C GLU A 138 6.30 0.99 8.12
N ALA A 139 5.13 0.35 8.19
CA ALA A 139 4.45 0.09 9.44
C ALA A 139 5.04 -1.07 10.26
N LEU A 140 5.65 -2.07 9.60
CA LEU A 140 5.92 -3.37 10.21
C LEU A 140 7.29 -3.99 9.91
N ALA A 141 8.09 -3.45 8.98
CA ALA A 141 9.41 -4.01 8.72
C ALA A 141 10.34 -3.78 9.93
N PRO A 142 11.10 -4.80 10.39
CA PRO A 142 12.11 -4.59 11.42
C PRO A 142 13.28 -3.76 10.86
N ASP A 143 14.00 -3.04 11.72
CA ASP A 143 15.13 -2.15 11.36
C ASP A 143 16.17 -2.78 10.41
N ASN A 144 16.34 -4.10 10.51
CA ASN A 144 17.25 -4.90 9.69
C ASN A 144 16.47 -6.10 9.09
N PRO A 145 15.69 -5.88 8.02
CA PRO A 145 14.87 -6.93 7.44
C PRO A 145 15.74 -7.92 6.64
N PRO A 146 15.38 -9.21 6.53
CA PRO A 146 16.18 -10.22 5.82
C PRO A 146 16.45 -9.86 4.36
N LEU A 147 15.45 -9.27 3.70
CA LEU A 147 15.57 -8.51 2.46
C LEU A 147 14.99 -7.10 2.68
N LYS A 148 15.69 -6.06 2.20
CA LYS A 148 15.19 -4.66 2.17
C LYS A 148 14.34 -4.43 0.93
N ILE A 149 13.34 -3.54 0.97
CA ILE A 149 12.45 -3.27 -0.17
C ILE A 149 12.62 -1.87 -0.75
N ARG A 150 12.54 -1.77 -2.08
CA ARG A 150 12.45 -0.55 -2.88
C ARG A 150 11.26 -0.66 -3.84
N PHE A 151 10.74 0.48 -4.29
CA PHE A 151 9.53 0.55 -5.11
C PHE A 151 9.75 1.35 -6.40
N ILE A 152 9.16 0.87 -7.49
CA ILE A 152 8.93 1.64 -8.72
C ILE A 152 7.41 1.68 -8.92
N ASP A 153 6.80 2.79 -8.52
CA ASP A 153 5.35 3.06 -8.57
C ASP A 153 4.94 4.18 -9.54
N ASN A 154 5.87 4.63 -10.39
CA ASN A 154 5.68 5.68 -11.39
C ASN A 154 6.47 5.35 -12.69
N THR A 155 6.15 6.02 -13.80
CA THR A 155 6.87 5.92 -15.09
C THR A 155 7.89 7.04 -15.33
N ASP A 156 8.20 7.83 -14.29
CA ASP A 156 9.23 8.86 -14.30
C ASP A 156 10.63 8.21 -14.44
N PRO A 157 11.40 8.50 -15.51
CA PRO A 157 12.70 7.87 -15.73
C PRO A 157 13.70 8.20 -14.62
N ALA A 158 13.73 9.44 -14.11
CA ALA A 158 14.65 9.83 -13.05
C ALA A 158 14.35 9.09 -11.73
N GLY A 159 13.07 8.77 -11.48
CA GLY A 159 12.65 7.92 -10.36
C GLY A 159 13.10 6.47 -10.51
N ILE A 160 12.98 5.91 -11.72
CA ILE A 160 13.42 4.54 -12.06
C ILE A 160 14.95 4.42 -11.96
N ASP A 161 15.68 5.31 -12.64
CA ASP A 161 17.14 5.38 -12.66
C ASP A 161 17.69 5.52 -11.24
N HIS A 162 17.07 6.35 -10.40
CA HIS A 162 17.47 6.51 -9.01
C HIS A 162 17.37 5.19 -8.22
N GLN A 163 16.30 4.41 -8.36
CA GLN A 163 16.19 3.12 -7.65
C GLN A 163 17.20 2.09 -8.16
N ILE A 164 17.46 2.06 -9.46
CA ILE A 164 18.44 1.15 -10.08
C ILE A 164 19.87 1.52 -9.63
N ALA A 165 20.23 2.81 -9.68
CA ALA A 165 21.53 3.31 -9.22
C ALA A 165 21.74 3.12 -7.71
N GLN A 166 20.68 3.25 -6.91
CA GLN A 166 20.69 3.00 -5.47
C GLN A 166 20.79 1.51 -5.07
N LEU A 167 20.53 0.58 -6.00
CA LEU A 167 20.88 -0.83 -5.84
C LEU A 167 22.33 -1.07 -6.27
N GLY A 168 22.73 -0.56 -7.43
CA GLY A 168 24.10 -0.72 -7.96
C GLY A 168 24.55 -2.19 -7.93
N PRO A 169 25.62 -2.55 -7.19
CA PRO A 169 26.08 -3.94 -7.11
C PRO A 169 25.08 -4.88 -6.42
N GLU A 170 24.13 -4.38 -5.62
CA GLU A 170 23.08 -5.21 -5.01
C GLU A 170 22.00 -5.66 -6.02
N LEU A 171 22.02 -5.16 -7.27
CA LEU A 171 21.15 -5.66 -8.35
C LEU A 171 21.36 -7.18 -8.55
N ALA A 172 22.59 -7.67 -8.38
CA ALA A 172 22.94 -9.10 -8.42
C ALA A 172 22.39 -9.92 -7.24
N SER A 173 21.80 -9.29 -6.21
CA SER A 173 21.10 -9.93 -5.08
C SER A 173 19.68 -9.38 -4.86
N THR A 174 19.10 -8.75 -5.89
CA THR A 174 17.74 -8.19 -5.87
C THR A 174 16.72 -9.18 -6.43
N LEU A 175 15.64 -9.43 -5.69
CA LEU A 175 14.45 -10.11 -6.21
C LEU A 175 13.49 -9.06 -6.79
N VAL A 176 13.12 -9.17 -8.06
CA VAL A 176 12.20 -8.22 -8.71
C VAL A 176 10.79 -8.79 -8.65
N ILE A 177 9.86 -8.10 -7.98
CA ILE A 177 8.46 -8.50 -7.87
C ILE A 177 7.63 -7.56 -8.75
N VAL A 178 7.02 -8.09 -9.80
CA VAL A 178 6.28 -7.31 -10.82
C VAL A 178 4.78 -7.53 -10.60
N ILE A 179 4.07 -6.46 -10.30
CA ILE A 179 2.69 -6.52 -9.78
C ILE A 179 1.75 -5.74 -10.70
N SER A 180 0.93 -6.46 -11.47
CA SER A 180 -0.10 -5.88 -12.34
C SER A 180 -1.23 -6.88 -12.57
N LYS A 181 -2.44 -6.58 -12.08
CA LYS A 181 -3.60 -7.45 -12.23
C LYS A 181 -3.92 -7.77 -13.70
N SER A 182 -4.01 -6.75 -14.55
CA SER A 182 -4.26 -6.92 -15.99
C SER A 182 -3.04 -7.41 -16.78
N GLY A 183 -1.85 -7.38 -16.16
CA GLY A 183 -0.56 -7.65 -16.81
C GLY A 183 -0.14 -6.63 -17.87
N GLY A 184 -0.96 -5.62 -18.16
CA GLY A 184 -0.77 -4.63 -19.23
C GLY A 184 -0.66 -3.18 -18.75
N THR A 185 -0.56 -2.95 -17.44
CA THR A 185 -0.41 -1.61 -16.84
C THR A 185 0.84 -0.90 -17.41
N PRO A 186 0.71 0.23 -18.14
CA PRO A 186 1.83 0.85 -18.85
C PRO A 186 3.02 1.20 -17.95
N GLU A 187 2.76 1.77 -16.77
CA GLU A 187 3.77 2.23 -15.81
C GLU A 187 4.57 1.04 -15.26
N THR A 188 3.87 -0.02 -14.83
CA THR A 188 4.49 -1.29 -14.40
C THR A 188 5.28 -1.94 -15.52
N ARG A 189 4.78 -1.90 -16.77
CA ARG A 189 5.46 -2.45 -17.95
C ARG A 189 6.73 -1.67 -18.30
N ASN A 190 6.70 -0.35 -18.19
CA ASN A 190 7.86 0.50 -18.44
C ASN A 190 8.95 0.24 -17.39
N GLY A 191 8.59 0.26 -16.09
CA GLY A 191 9.50 -0.10 -15.01
C GLY A 191 10.10 -1.51 -15.14
N LEU A 192 9.31 -2.49 -15.60
CA LEU A 192 9.81 -3.83 -15.93
C LEU A 192 10.88 -3.79 -17.04
N LEU A 193 10.65 -3.05 -18.12
CA LEU A 193 11.56 -3.01 -19.26
C LEU A 193 12.88 -2.29 -18.93
N GLU A 194 12.85 -1.22 -18.15
CA GLU A 194 14.07 -0.53 -17.69
C GLU A 194 14.86 -1.38 -16.70
N VAL A 195 14.20 -2.08 -15.76
CA VAL A 195 14.88 -3.05 -14.89
C VAL A 195 15.45 -4.21 -15.71
N GLN A 196 14.72 -4.72 -16.71
CA GLN A 196 15.26 -5.73 -17.64
C GLN A 196 16.44 -5.19 -18.46
N LYS A 197 16.49 -3.89 -18.78
CA LYS A 197 17.65 -3.24 -19.41
C LYS A 197 18.84 -3.25 -18.46
N ALA A 198 18.71 -2.68 -17.26
CA ALA A 198 19.78 -2.65 -16.26
C ALA A 198 20.30 -4.06 -15.91
N PHE A 199 19.44 -5.08 -15.92
CA PHE A 199 19.87 -6.47 -15.80
C PHE A 199 20.74 -6.94 -16.97
N ARG A 200 20.37 -6.66 -18.23
CA ARG A 200 21.20 -7.00 -19.41
C ARG A 200 22.55 -6.27 -19.36
N ASP A 201 22.52 -4.97 -19.06
CA ASP A 201 23.71 -4.11 -18.98
C ASP A 201 24.69 -4.60 -17.89
N ALA A 202 24.16 -5.15 -16.79
CA ALA A 202 24.94 -5.77 -15.71
C ALA A 202 25.30 -7.26 -15.94
N GLY A 203 24.96 -7.84 -17.10
CA GLY A 203 25.20 -9.26 -17.40
C GLY A 203 24.35 -10.25 -16.58
N LEU A 204 23.24 -9.79 -15.99
CA LEU A 204 22.36 -10.56 -15.12
C LEU A 204 21.16 -11.16 -15.88
N ASN A 205 20.78 -12.39 -15.51
CA ASN A 205 19.60 -13.04 -16.07
C ASN A 205 18.33 -12.71 -15.26
N PHE A 206 17.51 -11.79 -15.77
CA PHE A 206 16.27 -11.36 -15.12
C PHE A 206 15.33 -12.52 -14.76
N ALA A 207 15.18 -13.54 -15.61
CA ALA A 207 14.28 -14.66 -15.33
C ALA A 207 14.68 -15.48 -14.09
N LYS A 208 15.94 -15.37 -13.63
CA LYS A 208 16.42 -15.99 -12.39
C LYS A 208 16.31 -15.10 -11.15
N GLN A 209 15.69 -13.93 -11.28
CA GLN A 209 15.48 -12.96 -10.19
C GLN A 209 14.08 -12.31 -10.23
N GLY A 210 13.31 -12.46 -11.31
CA GLY A 210 11.96 -11.95 -11.47
C GLY A 210 10.86 -12.88 -10.97
N VAL A 211 9.80 -12.28 -10.42
CA VAL A 211 8.56 -12.91 -9.94
C VAL A 211 7.37 -12.07 -10.41
N ALA A 212 6.30 -12.71 -10.88
CA ALA A 212 5.06 -12.02 -11.27
C ALA A 212 3.95 -12.21 -10.23
N ILE A 213 3.18 -11.14 -9.98
CA ILE A 213 1.90 -11.17 -9.25
C ILE A 213 0.83 -10.57 -10.16
N THR A 214 -0.08 -11.40 -10.68
CA THR A 214 -0.93 -11.02 -11.81
C THR A 214 -2.09 -12.00 -12.00
N GLN A 215 -3.11 -11.64 -12.79
CA GLN A 215 -4.18 -12.55 -13.15
C GLN A 215 -3.67 -13.65 -14.10
N GLU A 216 -4.14 -14.88 -13.91
CA GLU A 216 -3.76 -16.01 -14.77
C GLU A 216 -4.13 -15.73 -16.24
N ASN A 217 -3.24 -16.10 -17.17
CA ASN A 217 -3.33 -15.81 -18.61
C ASN A 217 -3.27 -14.31 -18.99
N SER A 218 -2.90 -13.40 -18.07
CA SER A 218 -2.61 -12.00 -18.41
C SER A 218 -1.38 -11.86 -19.33
N LEU A 219 -1.12 -10.66 -19.85
CA LEU A 219 0.10 -10.39 -20.60
C LEU A 219 1.37 -10.70 -19.77
N LEU A 220 1.42 -10.20 -18.53
CA LEU A 220 2.53 -10.42 -17.60
C LEU A 220 2.65 -11.90 -17.19
N ASP A 221 1.54 -12.61 -17.03
CA ASP A 221 1.55 -14.05 -16.71
C ASP A 221 2.16 -14.87 -17.84
N ASN A 222 1.79 -14.55 -19.07
CA ASN A 222 2.35 -15.16 -20.27
C ASN A 222 3.83 -14.79 -20.46
N THR A 223 4.23 -13.53 -20.28
CA THR A 223 5.64 -13.10 -20.29
C THR A 223 6.46 -13.90 -19.28
N ALA A 224 6.04 -13.92 -18.01
CA ALA A 224 6.75 -14.63 -16.96
C ALA A 224 6.85 -16.15 -17.21
N ARG A 225 5.81 -16.75 -17.80
CA ARG A 225 5.75 -18.17 -18.17
C ARG A 225 6.63 -18.50 -19.39
N ILE A 226 6.74 -17.60 -20.36
CA ILE A 226 7.53 -17.80 -21.60
C ILE A 226 9.02 -17.54 -21.33
N GLU A 227 9.36 -16.51 -20.57
CA GLU A 227 10.74 -16.17 -20.20
C GLU A 227 11.31 -17.08 -19.09
N GLY A 228 10.46 -17.87 -18.42
CA GLY A 228 10.88 -18.84 -17.40
C GLY A 228 11.26 -18.19 -16.05
N TRP A 229 10.48 -17.20 -15.62
CA TRP A 229 10.65 -16.50 -14.34
C TRP A 229 10.51 -17.45 -13.13
N LEU A 230 11.08 -17.06 -11.99
CA LEU A 230 11.15 -17.89 -10.78
C LEU A 230 9.79 -18.37 -10.26
N ALA A 231 8.79 -17.48 -10.25
CA ALA A 231 7.47 -17.77 -9.73
C ALA A 231 6.40 -16.84 -10.33
N ARG A 232 5.15 -17.30 -10.30
CA ARG A 232 3.94 -16.55 -10.68
C ARG A 232 2.90 -16.76 -9.58
N PHE A 233 2.34 -15.68 -9.05
CA PHE A 233 1.31 -15.70 -8.01
C PHE A 233 -0.01 -15.11 -8.54
N PRO A 234 -1.15 -15.80 -8.36
CA PRO A 234 -2.41 -15.37 -8.94
C PRO A 234 -3.01 -14.16 -8.22
N MET A 235 -3.50 -13.19 -9.01
CA MET A 235 -4.50 -12.21 -8.60
C MET A 235 -5.86 -12.61 -9.16
N TYR A 236 -6.90 -12.61 -8.33
CA TYR A 236 -8.24 -12.96 -8.77
C TYR A 236 -9.03 -11.74 -9.26
N ASP A 237 -10.02 -11.99 -10.11
CA ASP A 237 -10.93 -10.99 -10.68
C ASP A 237 -11.77 -10.30 -9.58
N TRP A 238 -12.21 -11.03 -8.56
CA TRP A 238 -12.93 -10.51 -7.39
C TRP A 238 -12.06 -9.70 -6.40
N VAL A 239 -10.73 -9.69 -6.53
CA VAL A 239 -9.84 -8.85 -5.70
C VAL A 239 -9.60 -7.51 -6.39
N GLY A 240 -10.18 -6.43 -5.85
CA GLY A 240 -9.91 -5.06 -6.31
C GLY A 240 -8.45 -4.65 -6.04
N GLY A 241 -7.86 -3.81 -6.89
CA GLY A 241 -6.45 -3.42 -6.74
C GLY A 241 -6.16 -2.74 -5.40
N ARG A 242 -6.97 -1.74 -5.04
CA ARG A 242 -6.93 -1.03 -3.74
C ARG A 242 -7.31 -1.88 -2.52
N THR A 243 -7.87 -3.07 -2.74
CA THR A 243 -8.22 -4.06 -1.70
C THR A 243 -7.42 -5.37 -1.87
N SER A 244 -6.20 -5.30 -2.42
CA SER A 244 -5.36 -6.48 -2.70
C SER A 244 -4.27 -6.72 -1.66
N LEU A 245 -4.19 -5.89 -0.62
CA LEU A 245 -3.13 -5.92 0.38
C LEU A 245 -3.06 -7.25 1.16
N MET A 246 -4.22 -7.87 1.43
CA MET A 246 -4.33 -9.21 2.05
C MET A 246 -4.25 -10.38 1.05
N SER A 247 -3.78 -10.11 -0.18
CA SER A 247 -3.46 -11.13 -1.20
C SER A 247 -1.95 -11.22 -1.42
N ALA A 248 -1.49 -12.04 -2.38
CA ALA A 248 -0.07 -12.16 -2.73
C ALA A 248 0.63 -10.81 -2.94
N VAL A 249 -0.09 -9.79 -3.44
CA VAL A 249 0.41 -8.41 -3.65
C VAL A 249 1.12 -7.85 -2.41
N GLY A 250 0.51 -7.96 -1.23
CA GLY A 250 1.09 -7.48 0.03
C GLY A 250 1.80 -8.56 0.82
N LEU A 251 1.25 -9.77 0.84
CA LEU A 251 1.77 -10.86 1.68
C LEU A 251 3.12 -11.39 1.20
N LEU A 252 3.42 -11.40 -0.11
CA LEU A 252 4.73 -11.85 -0.60
C LEU A 252 5.87 -10.89 -0.18
N PRO A 253 5.84 -9.58 -0.50
CA PRO A 253 6.90 -8.67 -0.07
C PRO A 253 7.02 -8.62 1.47
N ALA A 254 5.88 -8.60 2.20
CA ALA A 254 5.90 -8.56 3.65
C ALA A 254 6.60 -9.80 4.28
N ALA A 255 6.28 -11.00 3.79
CA ALA A 255 6.93 -12.23 4.27
C ALA A 255 8.45 -12.26 3.98
N LEU A 256 8.87 -11.71 2.83
CA LEU A 256 10.29 -11.61 2.47
C LEU A 256 11.05 -10.56 3.32
N GLN A 257 10.35 -9.53 3.80
CA GLN A 257 10.86 -8.59 4.82
C GLN A 257 10.85 -9.17 6.25
N GLY A 258 10.36 -10.41 6.45
CA GLY A 258 10.29 -11.07 7.75
C GLY A 258 9.08 -10.68 8.61
N ILE A 259 8.07 -10.01 8.03
CA ILE A 259 6.83 -9.63 8.72
C ILE A 259 5.93 -10.87 8.87
N ASP A 260 5.32 -11.05 10.04
CA ASP A 260 4.38 -12.17 10.25
C ASP A 260 3.04 -11.92 9.55
N ILE A 261 2.97 -12.40 8.30
CA ILE A 261 1.78 -12.35 7.45
C ILE A 261 0.62 -13.22 7.97
N ARG A 262 0.87 -14.20 8.85
CA ARG A 262 -0.22 -15.00 9.47
C ARG A 262 -0.91 -14.17 10.53
N GLU A 263 -0.15 -13.41 11.31
CA GLU A 263 -0.68 -12.45 12.27
C GLU A 263 -1.43 -11.31 11.57
N MET A 264 -0.95 -10.81 10.42
CA MET A 264 -1.71 -9.86 9.58
C MET A 264 -3.08 -10.42 9.19
N LEU A 265 -3.12 -11.64 8.64
CA LEU A 265 -4.36 -12.29 8.24
C LEU A 265 -5.28 -12.62 9.42
N ALA A 266 -4.72 -13.01 10.57
CA ALA A 266 -5.50 -13.23 11.80
C ALA A 266 -6.13 -11.93 12.32
N GLY A 267 -5.39 -10.81 12.26
CA GLY A 267 -5.90 -9.47 12.58
C GLY A 267 -7.04 -9.04 11.67
N ALA A 268 -6.84 -9.18 10.36
CA ALA A 268 -7.89 -8.90 9.37
C ALA A 268 -9.14 -9.76 9.62
N ALA A 269 -8.97 -11.07 9.83
CA ALA A 269 -10.08 -12.00 10.10
C ALA A 269 -10.87 -11.67 11.38
N ILE A 270 -10.20 -11.25 12.46
CA ILE A 270 -10.86 -10.81 13.71
C ILE A 270 -11.74 -9.58 13.47
N MET A 271 -11.24 -8.60 12.71
CA MET A 271 -12.05 -7.43 12.34
C MET A 271 -13.20 -7.82 11.39
N ASP A 272 -12.95 -8.76 10.49
CA ASP A 272 -13.98 -9.25 9.56
C ASP A 272 -15.10 -10.01 10.28
N GLU A 273 -14.81 -10.73 11.36
CA GLU A 273 -15.81 -11.32 12.26
C GLU A 273 -16.56 -10.23 13.05
N ALA A 274 -15.83 -9.31 13.70
CA ALA A 274 -16.40 -8.22 14.49
C ALA A 274 -17.34 -7.31 13.67
N THR A 275 -17.11 -7.20 12.37
CA THR A 275 -17.88 -6.33 11.46
C THR A 275 -18.97 -7.06 10.65
N ARG A 276 -19.15 -8.36 10.86
CA ARG A 276 -20.29 -9.13 10.31
C ARG A 276 -21.54 -9.10 11.22
N THR A 277 -21.48 -8.42 12.38
CA THR A 277 -22.64 -8.23 13.25
C THR A 277 -23.61 -7.17 12.72
N THR A 278 -24.92 -7.47 12.78
CA THR A 278 -25.99 -6.54 12.39
C THR A 278 -26.30 -5.49 13.47
N SER A 279 -25.78 -5.66 14.69
CA SER A 279 -25.89 -4.65 15.74
C SER A 279 -24.94 -3.49 15.46
N LEU A 280 -25.46 -2.39 14.91
CA LEU A 280 -24.72 -1.18 14.55
C LEU A 280 -23.80 -0.69 15.69
N LYS A 281 -24.29 -0.69 16.94
CA LYS A 281 -23.51 -0.27 18.12
C LYS A 281 -22.32 -1.17 18.47
N ASN A 282 -22.28 -2.39 17.93
CA ASN A 282 -21.23 -3.38 18.19
C ASN A 282 -20.36 -3.63 16.94
N ASN A 283 -20.65 -2.97 15.82
CA ASN A 283 -19.96 -3.13 14.55
C ASN A 283 -19.02 -1.92 14.32
N PRO A 284 -17.70 -2.04 14.50
CA PRO A 284 -16.80 -0.89 14.47
C PRO A 284 -16.73 -0.24 13.07
N ALA A 285 -16.85 -1.01 11.99
CA ALA A 285 -16.88 -0.48 10.63
C ALA A 285 -18.21 0.24 10.32
N ALA A 286 -19.34 -0.25 10.85
CA ALA A 286 -20.62 0.44 10.70
C ALA A 286 -20.66 1.74 11.51
N LEU A 287 -20.10 1.75 12.74
CA LEU A 287 -19.92 2.99 13.51
C LEU A 287 -19.05 3.99 12.73
N LEU A 288 -17.90 3.56 12.21
CA LEU A 288 -16.99 4.41 11.44
C LEU A 288 -17.66 4.99 10.19
N ALA A 289 -18.37 4.15 9.41
CA ALA A 289 -19.13 4.58 8.23
C ALA A 289 -20.28 5.54 8.58
N MET A 290 -20.99 5.33 9.69
CA MET A 290 -22.04 6.25 10.16
C MET A 290 -21.47 7.57 10.69
N CYS A 291 -20.30 7.56 11.32
CA CYS A 291 -19.59 8.78 11.72
C CYS A 291 -19.15 9.59 10.49
N TRP A 292 -18.65 8.94 9.44
CA TRP A 292 -18.38 9.61 8.17
C TRP A 292 -19.65 10.19 7.55
N TYR A 293 -20.71 9.39 7.43
CA TYR A 293 -22.00 9.82 6.85
C TYR A 293 -22.59 11.02 7.58
N TRP A 294 -22.54 11.03 8.91
CA TRP A 294 -23.00 12.18 9.71
C TRP A 294 -22.08 13.40 9.58
N ALA A 295 -20.76 13.21 9.50
CA ALA A 295 -19.81 14.31 9.39
C ALA A 295 -19.78 14.97 7.99
N SER A 296 -20.18 14.25 6.94
CA SER A 296 -20.20 14.67 5.52
C SER A 296 -21.61 14.92 4.96
N ASP A 297 -22.61 15.05 5.83
CA ASP A 297 -24.05 15.22 5.49
C ASP A 297 -24.61 14.14 4.54
N GLY A 298 -23.98 12.97 4.47
CA GLY A 298 -24.30 11.89 3.53
C GLY A 298 -23.99 12.18 2.06
N VAL A 299 -23.38 13.34 1.76
CA VAL A 299 -23.13 13.85 0.39
C VAL A 299 -21.66 14.19 0.11
N GLY A 300 -20.76 13.95 1.06
CA GLY A 300 -19.34 14.31 0.91
C GLY A 300 -19.03 15.77 1.20
N SER A 301 -19.84 16.45 2.03
CA SER A 301 -19.71 17.90 2.31
C SER A 301 -18.40 18.32 2.99
N LYS A 302 -17.62 17.36 3.50
CA LYS A 302 -16.36 17.57 4.22
C LYS A 302 -15.31 16.52 3.88
N ASP A 303 -14.07 16.98 3.81
CA ASP A 303 -12.87 16.16 3.67
C ASP A 303 -12.56 15.36 4.95
N MET A 304 -11.94 14.20 4.79
CA MET A 304 -11.47 13.33 5.88
C MET A 304 -9.97 13.55 6.12
N VAL A 305 -9.62 14.03 7.32
CA VAL A 305 -8.21 14.23 7.69
C VAL A 305 -7.71 13.09 8.56
N ILE A 306 -6.76 12.30 8.08
CA ILE A 306 -6.17 11.16 8.80
C ILE A 306 -4.92 11.64 9.55
N LEU A 307 -4.96 11.56 10.89
CA LEU A 307 -3.88 12.04 11.77
C LEU A 307 -3.35 10.89 12.66
N PRO A 308 -2.42 10.06 12.17
CA PRO A 308 -1.77 9.05 12.99
C PRO A 308 -0.74 9.70 13.91
N TYR A 309 -0.77 9.35 15.20
CA TYR A 309 0.24 9.74 16.18
C TYR A 309 1.23 8.59 16.41
N LYS A 310 1.82 8.11 15.31
CA LYS A 310 2.90 7.11 15.29
C LYS A 310 3.67 7.22 13.98
N ASP A 311 4.99 7.31 14.06
CA ASP A 311 5.84 7.51 12.88
C ASP A 311 5.70 6.40 11.83
N SER A 312 5.65 5.14 12.24
CA SER A 312 5.50 4.00 11.33
C SER A 312 4.12 3.94 10.63
N LEU A 313 3.13 4.71 11.09
CA LEU A 313 1.82 4.83 10.44
C LEU A 313 1.74 6.01 9.45
N LEU A 314 2.86 6.70 9.17
CA LEU A 314 3.00 7.81 8.22
C LEU A 314 2.28 7.56 6.88
N LEU A 315 2.47 6.40 6.27
CA LEU A 315 1.90 6.08 4.96
C LEU A 315 0.43 5.63 5.00
N PHE A 316 -0.19 5.55 6.18
CA PHE A 316 -1.58 5.12 6.31
C PHE A 316 -2.56 6.10 5.63
N SER A 317 -2.30 7.41 5.71
CA SER A 317 -3.10 8.40 4.98
C SER A 317 -3.00 8.22 3.46
N ARG A 318 -1.80 7.95 2.92
CA ARG A 318 -1.55 7.70 1.49
C ARG A 318 -2.17 6.39 1.00
N TYR A 319 -2.22 5.35 1.83
CA TYR A 319 -2.99 4.13 1.56
C TYR A 319 -4.51 4.41 1.55
N LEU A 320 -5.02 5.12 2.56
CA LEU A 320 -6.44 5.48 2.65
C LEU A 320 -6.89 6.43 1.54
N GLN A 321 -6.01 7.29 1.01
CA GLN A 321 -6.32 8.08 -0.19
C GLN A 321 -6.81 7.21 -1.33
N GLN A 322 -6.11 6.13 -1.68
CA GLN A 322 -6.60 5.23 -2.72
C GLN A 322 -7.83 4.44 -2.27
N LEU A 323 -7.79 3.84 -1.08
CA LEU A 323 -8.88 2.97 -0.61
C LEU A 323 -10.23 3.71 -0.50
N VAL A 324 -10.22 4.95 -0.01
CA VAL A 324 -11.42 5.77 0.19
C VAL A 324 -11.78 6.53 -1.10
N MET A 325 -10.86 7.31 -1.68
CA MET A 325 -11.22 8.23 -2.77
C MET A 325 -11.56 7.49 -4.07
N GLU A 326 -10.82 6.44 -4.45
CA GLU A 326 -11.12 5.64 -5.66
C GLU A 326 -12.37 4.76 -5.48
N SER A 327 -12.76 4.45 -4.24
CA SER A 327 -13.97 3.70 -3.93
C SER A 327 -15.22 4.58 -3.82
N LEU A 328 -15.10 5.77 -3.23
CA LEU A 328 -16.25 6.64 -2.92
C LEU A 328 -16.42 7.80 -3.91
N GLY A 329 -15.36 8.21 -4.61
CA GLY A 329 -15.42 9.24 -5.66
C GLY A 329 -16.18 8.73 -6.88
N LYS A 330 -17.48 9.06 -6.98
CA LYS A 330 -18.40 8.48 -7.98
C LYS A 330 -19.41 9.49 -8.50
N GLU A 331 -19.37 9.72 -9.81
CA GLU A 331 -20.32 10.54 -10.55
C GLU A 331 -21.76 10.00 -10.44
N PHE A 332 -21.94 8.69 -10.57
CA PHE A 332 -23.27 8.03 -10.63
C PHE A 332 -23.54 7.09 -9.45
N ASP A 333 -24.82 7.03 -9.05
CA ASP A 333 -25.35 6.04 -8.11
C ASP A 333 -25.70 4.70 -8.79
N LEU A 334 -26.11 3.70 -8.00
CA LEU A 334 -26.51 2.38 -8.50
C LEU A 334 -27.79 2.37 -9.36
N ASN A 335 -28.55 3.47 -9.40
CA ASN A 335 -29.70 3.66 -10.28
C ASN A 335 -29.34 4.43 -11.57
N GLY A 336 -28.13 4.96 -11.68
CA GLY A 336 -27.69 5.82 -12.79
C GLY A 336 -27.95 7.32 -12.61
N ASN A 337 -28.35 7.77 -11.41
CA ASN A 337 -28.49 9.19 -11.11
C ASN A 337 -27.10 9.83 -10.92
N THR A 338 -26.89 11.04 -11.45
CA THR A 338 -25.70 11.84 -11.11
C THR A 338 -25.79 12.30 -9.65
N VAL A 339 -24.81 11.90 -8.83
CA VAL A 339 -24.71 12.21 -7.39
C VAL A 339 -23.39 12.87 -7.00
N ASN A 340 -22.31 12.69 -7.79
CA ASN A 340 -20.97 13.26 -7.52
C ASN A 340 -20.47 13.02 -6.09
N GLN A 341 -20.69 11.82 -5.57
CA GLN A 341 -20.25 11.39 -4.23
C GLN A 341 -18.73 11.37 -4.12
N GLY A 342 -18.23 11.51 -2.89
CA GLY A 342 -16.82 11.38 -2.57
C GLY A 342 -16.53 11.66 -1.10
N LEU A 343 -15.31 11.32 -0.68
CA LEU A 343 -14.68 11.81 0.55
C LEU A 343 -13.20 12.03 0.22
N THR A 344 -12.77 13.29 0.10
CA THR A 344 -11.35 13.62 -0.06
C THR A 344 -10.59 13.13 1.16
N VAL A 345 -9.43 12.51 0.98
CA VAL A 345 -8.54 12.14 2.08
C VAL A 345 -7.23 12.91 1.99
N TYR A 346 -6.82 13.50 3.11
CA TYR A 346 -5.45 13.98 3.29
C TYR A 346 -4.99 13.74 4.74
N GLY A 347 -3.70 13.89 4.98
CA GLY A 347 -3.11 13.57 6.27
C GLY A 347 -1.63 13.22 6.15
N ASN A 348 -0.86 13.44 7.21
CA ASN A 348 0.54 13.06 7.30
C ASN A 348 0.79 12.38 8.67
N LYS A 349 1.20 13.11 9.71
CA LYS A 349 1.33 12.55 11.08
C LYS A 349 1.36 13.61 12.19
N GLY A 350 0.86 13.21 13.35
CA GLY A 350 1.03 13.92 14.61
C GLY A 350 2.31 13.49 15.34
N SER A 351 3.01 14.38 16.06
CA SER A 351 2.72 15.80 16.25
C SER A 351 3.19 16.72 15.10
N THR A 352 3.91 16.21 14.10
CA THR A 352 4.53 17.02 13.02
C THR A 352 3.59 18.05 12.39
N ASP A 353 2.36 17.64 12.05
CA ASP A 353 1.40 18.50 11.36
C ASP A 353 0.85 19.67 12.20
N GLN A 354 1.05 19.65 13.52
CA GLN A 354 0.77 20.78 14.42
C GLN A 354 1.57 22.03 14.00
N HIS A 355 2.72 21.82 13.36
CA HIS A 355 3.60 22.85 12.82
C HIS A 355 3.45 23.05 11.30
N ALA A 356 2.44 22.42 10.67
CA ALA A 356 2.14 22.55 9.25
C ALA A 356 0.73 23.11 8.99
N TYR A 357 -0.32 22.29 9.08
CA TYR A 357 -1.69 22.64 8.65
C TYR A 357 -2.78 22.53 9.73
N ILE A 358 -2.45 22.15 10.97
CA ILE A 358 -3.42 22.19 12.08
C ILE A 358 -3.98 23.60 12.32
N GLN A 359 -3.27 24.67 11.95
CA GLN A 359 -3.81 26.03 11.95
C GLN A 359 -5.04 26.19 11.03
N GLN A 360 -5.02 25.59 9.83
CA GLN A 360 -6.19 25.55 8.93
C GLN A 360 -7.32 24.73 9.55
N LEU A 361 -7.03 23.56 10.13
CA LEU A 361 -8.06 22.74 10.77
C LEU A 361 -8.71 23.47 11.96
N ARG A 362 -7.91 24.20 12.74
CA ARG A 362 -8.41 24.90 13.92
C ARG A 362 -9.18 26.16 13.57
N GLU A 363 -8.63 27.09 12.78
CA GLU A 363 -9.20 28.43 12.58
C GLU A 363 -9.68 28.72 11.14
N GLY A 364 -9.39 27.84 10.18
CA GLY A 364 -9.80 27.98 8.79
C GLY A 364 -11.24 27.56 8.49
N VAL A 365 -11.49 27.23 7.23
CA VAL A 365 -12.80 26.79 6.71
C VAL A 365 -13.18 25.43 7.30
N HIS A 366 -14.47 25.24 7.60
CA HIS A 366 -14.99 24.00 8.22
C HIS A 366 -15.34 22.92 7.18
N ASN A 367 -14.51 22.76 6.16
CA ASN A 367 -14.70 21.77 5.09
C ASN A 367 -14.12 20.38 5.43
N PHE A 368 -13.95 20.03 6.71
CA PHE A 368 -13.27 18.80 7.10
C PHE A 368 -13.82 18.19 8.41
N PHE A 369 -13.54 16.90 8.62
CA PHE A 369 -13.56 16.24 9.93
C PHE A 369 -12.25 15.45 10.15
N ALA A 370 -11.79 15.34 11.39
CA ALA A 370 -10.53 14.64 11.71
C ALA A 370 -10.76 13.19 12.14
N THR A 371 -9.84 12.29 11.80
CA THR A 371 -9.74 10.94 12.36
C THR A 371 -8.34 10.73 12.90
N PHE A 372 -8.22 10.69 14.23
CA PHE A 372 -6.98 10.40 14.93
C PHE A 372 -6.74 8.89 14.98
N ILE A 373 -5.54 8.44 14.62
CA ILE A 373 -5.10 7.07 14.90
C ILE A 373 -4.19 7.13 16.13
N GLU A 374 -4.66 6.55 17.22
CA GLU A 374 -3.99 6.53 18.53
C GLU A 374 -3.35 5.16 18.76
N VAL A 375 -2.12 5.16 19.29
CA VAL A 375 -1.40 3.94 19.66
C VAL A 375 -1.05 4.03 21.14
N LEU A 376 -1.55 3.11 21.96
CA LEU A 376 -1.42 3.18 23.43
C LEU A 376 -0.03 2.81 23.95
N ARG A 377 0.75 2.03 23.19
CA ARG A 377 2.11 1.63 23.53
C ARG A 377 3.12 2.37 22.66
N ASP A 378 3.95 3.17 23.32
CA ASP A 378 5.02 3.93 22.66
C ASP A 378 6.19 3.06 22.22
N ARG A 379 6.60 2.12 23.07
CA ARG A 379 7.76 1.25 22.88
C ARG A 379 7.49 -0.18 23.36
N PRO A 380 8.22 -1.19 22.87
CA PRO A 380 8.21 -2.52 23.46
C PRO A 380 8.56 -2.46 24.97
N PRO A 381 7.94 -3.28 25.84
CA PRO A 381 8.17 -3.24 27.28
C PRO A 381 9.64 -3.31 27.68
N GLY A 382 10.04 -2.56 28.73
CA GLY A 382 11.41 -2.51 29.21
C GLY A 382 12.35 -1.59 28.41
N HIS A 383 11.82 -0.83 27.45
CA HIS A 383 12.53 0.23 26.72
C HIS A 383 12.11 1.63 27.21
N ASP A 384 11.53 1.68 28.41
CA ASP A 384 10.98 2.86 29.06
C ASP A 384 12.12 3.82 29.44
N TRP A 385 11.98 5.09 29.06
CA TRP A 385 12.98 6.13 29.31
C TRP A 385 12.31 7.47 29.60
N ASP A 386 12.51 7.93 30.83
CA ASP A 386 12.12 9.25 31.31
C ASP A 386 12.96 10.34 30.62
N LEU A 387 12.28 11.32 30.01
CA LEU A 387 12.84 12.63 29.65
C LEU A 387 13.00 13.48 30.91
N GLU A 388 11.96 13.47 31.74
CA GLU A 388 11.84 14.14 33.04
C GLU A 388 11.22 13.15 34.04
N PRO A 389 11.37 13.31 35.36
CA PRO A 389 10.97 12.28 36.34
C PRO A 389 9.48 11.88 36.23
N GLY A 390 9.22 10.65 35.77
CA GLY A 390 7.88 10.12 35.52
C GLY A 390 7.20 10.61 34.23
N VAL A 391 7.97 11.12 33.24
CA VAL A 391 7.47 11.60 31.95
C VAL A 391 8.36 11.11 30.80
N THR A 392 7.79 10.32 29.89
CA THR A 392 8.49 9.77 28.71
C THR A 392 8.21 10.59 27.44
N CYS A 393 8.91 10.27 26.34
CA CYS A 393 8.54 10.78 25.01
C CYS A 393 7.09 10.45 24.61
N GLY A 394 6.55 9.34 25.13
CA GLY A 394 5.20 8.87 24.85
C GLY A 394 4.13 9.74 25.49
N ASP A 395 4.31 10.11 26.75
CA ASP A 395 3.41 11.02 27.47
C ASP A 395 3.28 12.38 26.77
N TYR A 396 4.39 12.89 26.20
CA TYR A 396 4.34 14.07 25.34
C TYR A 396 3.55 13.82 24.05
N LEU A 397 3.75 12.70 23.35
CA LEU A 397 3.05 12.40 22.10
C LEU A 397 1.53 12.21 22.32
N PHE A 398 1.15 11.50 23.39
CA PHE A 398 -0.23 11.35 23.86
C PHE A 398 -0.84 12.70 24.27
N GLY A 399 -0.12 13.50 25.05
CA GLY A 399 -0.54 14.86 25.42
C GLY A 399 -0.75 15.77 24.21
N MET A 400 0.11 15.65 23.20
CA MET A 400 0.00 16.36 21.92
C MET A 400 -1.22 15.90 21.09
N LEU A 401 -1.55 14.61 21.08
CA LEU A 401 -2.78 14.08 20.47
C LEU A 401 -4.01 14.64 21.17
N GLN A 402 -4.12 14.40 22.48
CA GLN A 402 -5.31 14.74 23.26
C GLN A 402 -5.50 16.25 23.38
N GLY A 403 -4.42 17.03 23.41
CA GLY A 403 -4.42 18.49 23.29
C GLY A 403 -4.96 18.96 21.94
N THR A 404 -4.47 18.40 20.83
CA THR A 404 -4.97 18.73 19.48
C THR A 404 -6.45 18.39 19.32
N ARG A 405 -6.86 17.18 19.71
CA ARG A 405 -8.26 16.74 19.68
C ARG A 405 -9.17 17.65 20.50
N SER A 406 -8.72 18.08 21.69
CA SER A 406 -9.45 19.01 22.55
C SER A 406 -9.52 20.43 21.98
N ALA A 407 -8.45 20.93 21.35
CA ALA A 407 -8.41 22.24 20.71
C ALA A 407 -9.28 22.31 19.44
N LEU A 408 -9.37 21.21 18.68
CA LEU A 408 -10.32 21.07 17.57
C LEU A 408 -11.77 21.04 18.08
N TYR A 409 -12.06 20.23 19.11
CA TYR A 409 -13.40 20.15 19.71
C TYR A 409 -13.87 21.50 20.30
N ALA A 410 -12.99 22.23 20.98
CA ALA A 410 -13.28 23.56 21.52
C ALA A 410 -13.58 24.61 20.44
N ASN A 411 -13.03 24.43 19.23
CA ASN A 411 -13.34 25.21 18.03
C ASN A 411 -14.55 24.63 17.24
N GLY A 412 -15.30 23.68 17.80
CA GLY A 412 -16.49 23.08 17.19
C GLY A 412 -16.23 22.09 16.06
N ARG A 413 -14.99 21.62 15.87
CA ARG A 413 -14.62 20.70 14.79
C ARG A 413 -14.90 19.25 15.18
N GLU A 414 -15.50 18.48 14.27
CA GLU A 414 -15.79 17.07 14.50
C GLU A 414 -14.52 16.22 14.42
N SER A 415 -14.42 15.21 15.30
CA SER A 415 -13.34 14.23 15.23
C SER A 415 -13.74 12.83 15.69
N ILE A 416 -13.06 11.85 15.10
CA ILE A 416 -13.14 10.42 15.40
C ILE A 416 -11.77 10.00 15.97
N SER A 417 -11.76 9.04 16.90
CA SER A 417 -10.53 8.38 17.37
C SER A 417 -10.61 6.89 17.11
N VAL A 418 -9.58 6.34 16.46
CA VAL A 418 -9.39 4.90 16.24
C VAL A 418 -8.13 4.51 17.01
N THR A 419 -8.31 3.82 18.13
CA THR A 419 -7.24 3.47 19.06
C THR A 419 -6.83 2.00 18.89
N ILE A 420 -5.52 1.75 18.80
CA ILE A 420 -4.92 0.41 18.83
C ILE A 420 -3.91 0.31 19.98
N GLU A 421 -3.67 -0.89 20.51
CA GLU A 421 -2.75 -1.08 21.64
C GLU A 421 -1.29 -0.81 21.23
N GLU A 422 -0.80 -1.49 20.19
CA GLU A 422 0.56 -1.39 19.66
C GLU A 422 0.51 -1.51 18.12
N VAL A 423 1.51 -1.01 17.40
CA VAL A 423 1.65 -1.30 15.95
C VAL A 423 2.30 -2.68 15.80
N THR A 424 1.50 -3.64 15.36
CA THR A 424 1.88 -5.06 15.20
C THR A 424 1.25 -5.59 13.92
N PRO A 425 1.73 -6.72 13.35
CA PRO A 425 1.13 -7.29 12.15
C PRO A 425 -0.38 -7.54 12.33
N ARG A 426 -0.80 -8.02 13.50
CA ARG A 426 -2.21 -8.24 13.86
C ARG A 426 -3.02 -6.94 13.94
N SER A 427 -2.54 -5.90 14.62
CA SER A 427 -3.30 -4.66 14.75
C SER A 427 -3.37 -3.88 13.44
N VAL A 428 -2.30 -3.88 12.63
CA VAL A 428 -2.32 -3.29 11.27
C VAL A 428 -3.26 -4.09 10.35
N GLY A 429 -3.27 -5.42 10.42
CA GLY A 429 -4.21 -6.25 9.68
C GLY A 429 -5.68 -5.96 10.02
N ALA A 430 -5.98 -5.80 11.32
CA ALA A 430 -7.31 -5.39 11.79
C ALA A 430 -7.68 -3.96 11.35
N LEU A 431 -6.73 -3.02 11.38
CA LEU A 431 -6.93 -1.64 10.95
C LEU A 431 -7.22 -1.52 9.44
N ILE A 432 -6.54 -2.31 8.61
CA ILE A 432 -6.81 -2.39 7.16
C ILE A 432 -8.25 -2.88 6.92
N ALA A 433 -8.61 -4.03 7.49
CA ALA A 433 -9.93 -4.64 7.33
C ALA A 433 -11.07 -3.74 7.85
N LEU A 434 -10.83 -2.96 8.92
CA LEU A 434 -11.79 -1.98 9.44
C LEU A 434 -12.16 -0.94 8.38
N TYR A 435 -11.17 -0.37 7.70
CA TYR A 435 -11.39 0.66 6.68
C TYR A 435 -11.91 0.08 5.37
N GLU A 436 -11.43 -1.09 4.91
CA GLU A 436 -11.97 -1.77 3.72
C GLU A 436 -13.47 -2.08 3.91
N ARG A 437 -13.87 -2.52 5.10
CA ARG A 437 -15.27 -2.76 5.46
C ARG A 437 -16.06 -1.46 5.58
N ALA A 438 -15.53 -0.43 6.24
CA ALA A 438 -16.22 0.85 6.44
C ALA A 438 -16.49 1.57 5.11
N VAL A 439 -15.56 1.50 4.14
CA VAL A 439 -15.76 1.99 2.77
C VAL A 439 -16.91 1.27 2.07
N GLY A 440 -16.99 -0.07 2.15
CA GLY A 440 -18.10 -0.83 1.58
C GLY A 440 -19.46 -0.51 2.22
N LEU A 441 -19.48 -0.27 3.53
CA LEU A 441 -20.69 0.13 4.27
C LEU A 441 -21.11 1.56 3.94
N TYR A 442 -20.19 2.53 3.90
CA TYR A 442 -20.51 3.91 3.51
C TYR A 442 -21.03 3.99 2.08
N ALA A 443 -20.38 3.29 1.14
CA ALA A 443 -20.83 3.23 -0.26
C ALA A 443 -22.26 2.68 -0.38
N SER A 444 -22.63 1.72 0.48
CA SER A 444 -23.98 1.17 0.56
C SER A 444 -24.99 2.17 1.14
N LEU A 445 -24.59 3.00 2.13
CA LEU A 445 -25.41 4.08 2.70
C LEU A 445 -25.68 5.21 1.69
N VAL A 446 -24.73 5.51 0.80
CA VAL A 446 -24.86 6.55 -0.24
C VAL A 446 -25.20 6.01 -1.64
N ASN A 447 -25.58 4.74 -1.73
CA ASN A 447 -26.05 4.06 -2.95
C ASN A 447 -25.06 4.05 -4.14
N ILE A 448 -23.75 3.90 -3.90
CA ILE A 448 -22.71 3.85 -4.95
C ILE A 448 -21.98 2.49 -4.98
N ASN A 449 -21.41 2.15 -6.14
CA ASN A 449 -20.56 0.96 -6.27
C ASN A 449 -19.12 1.27 -5.79
N ALA A 450 -18.75 0.74 -4.62
CA ALA A 450 -17.42 0.89 -4.04
C ALA A 450 -16.28 0.30 -4.89
N TYR A 451 -16.55 -0.69 -5.75
CA TYR A 451 -15.56 -1.65 -6.24
C TYR A 451 -15.15 -1.49 -7.71
N HIS A 452 -15.85 -0.66 -8.49
CA HIS A 452 -15.40 -0.20 -9.82
C HIS A 452 -14.66 1.16 -9.76
N GLN A 453 -14.01 1.57 -10.85
CA GLN A 453 -13.27 2.84 -10.96
C GLN A 453 -13.32 3.45 -12.39
N PRO A 454 -14.51 3.75 -12.95
CA PRO A 454 -14.64 4.13 -14.37
C PRO A 454 -13.85 5.40 -14.76
N GLY A 455 -13.70 6.37 -13.85
CA GLY A 455 -13.07 7.66 -14.16
C GLY A 455 -11.60 7.59 -14.60
N VAL A 456 -10.83 6.56 -14.21
CA VAL A 456 -9.41 6.47 -14.58
C VAL A 456 -9.18 6.08 -16.05
N GLU A 457 -10.19 5.49 -16.72
CA GLU A 457 -10.04 5.07 -18.12
C GLU A 457 -10.05 6.27 -19.08
N ALA A 458 -10.69 7.38 -18.72
CA ALA A 458 -10.67 8.61 -19.51
C ALA A 458 -9.26 9.20 -19.62
N GLY A 459 -8.52 9.27 -18.49
CA GLY A 459 -7.13 9.74 -18.47
C GLY A 459 -6.19 8.85 -19.28
N LYS A 460 -6.35 7.52 -19.19
CA LYS A 460 -5.57 6.57 -20.00
C LYS A 460 -5.83 6.72 -21.50
N LYS A 461 -7.09 6.94 -21.89
CA LYS A 461 -7.47 7.16 -23.29
C LYS A 461 -6.82 8.43 -23.85
N ALA A 462 -6.93 9.56 -23.13
CA ALA A 462 -6.29 10.82 -23.53
C ALA A 462 -4.76 10.70 -23.63
N ALA A 463 -4.11 10.02 -22.68
CA ALA A 463 -2.67 9.76 -22.75
C ALA A 463 -2.27 8.89 -23.96
N ALA A 464 -3.07 7.87 -24.29
CA ALA A 464 -2.86 7.04 -25.46
C ALA A 464 -3.04 7.82 -26.78
N GLU A 465 -3.97 8.77 -26.83
CA GLU A 465 -4.21 9.65 -27.97
C GLU A 465 -3.02 10.61 -28.22
N VAL A 466 -2.47 11.21 -27.16
CA VAL A 466 -1.23 12.01 -27.23
C VAL A 466 -0.04 11.17 -27.71
N LEU A 467 0.14 9.96 -27.18
CA LEU A 467 1.22 9.04 -27.61
C LEU A 467 1.04 8.56 -29.07
N ALA A 468 -0.21 8.43 -29.55
CA ALA A 468 -0.50 8.12 -30.94
C ALA A 468 -0.22 9.32 -31.87
N LEU A 469 -0.51 10.55 -31.43
CA LEU A 469 -0.16 11.77 -32.14
C LEU A 469 1.37 11.96 -32.22
N GLN A 470 2.10 11.74 -31.12
CA GLN A 470 3.57 11.80 -31.11
C GLN A 470 4.22 10.84 -32.10
N LYS A 471 3.65 9.63 -32.29
CA LYS A 471 4.11 8.69 -33.32
C LYS A 471 3.85 9.19 -34.75
N ARG A 472 2.74 9.88 -35.01
CA ARG A 472 2.48 10.50 -36.32
C ARG A 472 3.45 11.65 -36.60
N VAL A 473 3.68 12.53 -35.62
CA VAL A 473 4.67 13.62 -35.71
C VAL A 473 6.06 13.07 -36.02
N LEU A 474 6.49 11.99 -35.36
CA LEU A 474 7.78 11.35 -35.64
C LEU A 474 7.86 10.74 -37.05
N SER A 475 6.79 10.11 -37.55
CA SER A 475 6.74 9.61 -38.94
C SER A 475 6.90 10.75 -39.95
N VAL A 476 6.11 11.82 -39.78
CA VAL A 476 6.12 13.00 -40.66
C VAL A 476 7.49 13.70 -40.67
N LEU A 477 8.15 13.82 -39.52
CA LEU A 477 9.50 14.38 -39.43
C LEU A 477 10.56 13.45 -40.05
N ASN A 478 10.46 12.14 -39.85
CA ASN A 478 11.35 11.15 -40.46
C ASN A 478 11.23 11.14 -41.99
N GLU A 479 10.00 11.15 -42.52
CA GLU A 479 9.71 11.24 -43.96
C GLU A 479 10.23 12.54 -44.59
N ALA A 480 10.23 13.65 -43.84
CA ALA A 480 10.83 14.91 -44.28
C ALA A 480 12.37 14.87 -44.28
N SER A 481 12.98 14.25 -43.25
CA SER A 481 14.44 14.04 -43.18
C SER A 481 14.98 13.04 -44.21
N CYS A 482 14.13 12.28 -44.91
CA CYS A 482 14.52 11.45 -46.05
C CYS A 482 14.63 12.22 -47.39
N LYS A 483 14.44 13.55 -47.41
CA LYS A 483 14.63 14.39 -48.60
C LYS A 483 16.05 14.97 -48.67
N ASP A 484 16.51 15.25 -49.89
CA ASP A 484 17.70 16.06 -50.17
C ASP A 484 17.30 17.33 -50.95
N PRO A 485 17.52 18.55 -50.42
CA PRO A 485 17.95 18.83 -49.04
C PRO A 485 16.85 18.50 -48.02
N VAL A 486 17.24 18.37 -46.74
CA VAL A 486 16.29 18.21 -45.63
C VAL A 486 15.50 19.51 -45.43
N GLU A 487 14.18 19.44 -45.58
CA GLU A 487 13.27 20.58 -45.44
C GLU A 487 12.68 20.64 -44.01
N PRO A 488 12.98 21.66 -43.19
CA PRO A 488 12.40 21.79 -41.85
C PRO A 488 10.96 22.31 -41.94
N LEU A 489 10.03 21.55 -41.36
CA LEU A 489 8.58 21.77 -41.48
C LEU A 489 8.07 22.77 -40.44
N THR A 490 7.11 23.61 -40.83
CA THR A 490 6.32 24.42 -39.90
C THR A 490 5.36 23.56 -39.06
N LEU A 491 4.91 24.08 -37.91
CA LEU A 491 3.89 23.40 -37.10
C LEU A 491 2.60 23.10 -37.87
N ASP A 492 2.13 24.04 -38.70
CA ASP A 492 0.92 23.87 -39.51
C ASP A 492 1.10 22.73 -40.55
N GLU A 493 2.25 22.65 -41.24
CA GLU A 493 2.54 21.53 -42.15
C GLU A 493 2.62 20.17 -41.43
N ILE A 494 3.18 20.13 -40.22
CA ILE A 494 3.21 18.90 -39.41
C ILE A 494 1.78 18.50 -39.03
N ALA A 495 0.92 19.45 -38.67
CA ALA A 495 -0.46 19.20 -38.30
C ALA A 495 -1.31 18.70 -39.48
N ASP A 496 -1.17 19.31 -40.67
CA ASP A 496 -1.81 18.87 -41.91
C ASP A 496 -1.38 17.44 -42.30
N ARG A 497 -0.07 17.15 -42.25
CA ARG A 497 0.49 15.81 -42.57
C ARG A 497 0.16 14.77 -41.49
N CYS A 498 -0.02 15.17 -40.24
CA CYS A 498 -0.54 14.30 -39.16
C CYS A 498 -2.06 14.10 -39.21
N HIS A 499 -2.74 14.80 -40.12
CA HIS A 499 -4.20 14.89 -40.25
C HIS A 499 -4.89 15.30 -38.94
N ALA A 500 -4.34 16.30 -38.27
CA ALA A 500 -4.86 16.84 -37.00
C ALA A 500 -4.56 18.36 -36.85
N PRO A 501 -5.06 19.23 -37.75
CA PRO A 501 -4.86 20.69 -37.67
C PRO A 501 -5.41 21.32 -36.38
N GLU A 502 -6.44 20.72 -35.78
CA GLU A 502 -6.99 21.12 -34.48
C GLU A 502 -6.06 20.84 -33.28
N GLU A 503 -5.16 19.87 -33.40
CA GLU A 503 -4.21 19.47 -32.34
C GLU A 503 -2.90 20.27 -32.37
N ILE A 504 -2.85 21.41 -33.07
CA ILE A 504 -1.61 22.18 -33.28
C ILE A 504 -0.90 22.61 -31.99
N GLU A 505 -1.62 22.88 -30.89
CA GLU A 505 -0.99 23.11 -29.58
C GLU A 505 -0.34 21.83 -29.04
N MET A 506 -1.02 20.68 -29.09
CA MET A 506 -0.48 19.41 -28.62
C MET A 506 0.73 18.98 -29.45
N ILE A 507 0.70 19.18 -30.77
CA ILE A 507 1.83 18.98 -31.68
C ILE A 507 3.02 19.86 -31.26
N TYR A 508 2.80 21.13 -30.91
CA TYR A 508 3.84 21.99 -30.37
C TYR A 508 4.39 21.49 -29.02
N LYS A 509 3.54 21.05 -28.07
CA LYS A 509 4.01 20.47 -26.79
C LYS A 509 4.87 19.22 -27.03
N ILE A 510 4.43 18.35 -27.93
CA ILE A 510 5.14 17.13 -28.35
C ILE A 510 6.51 17.48 -28.93
N ILE A 511 6.59 18.45 -29.83
CA ILE A 511 7.83 18.90 -30.46
C ILE A 511 8.77 19.53 -29.42
N ALA A 512 8.26 20.41 -28.56
CA ALA A 512 9.05 21.03 -27.49
C ALA A 512 9.59 19.98 -26.51
N HIS A 513 8.79 18.98 -26.13
CA HIS A 513 9.23 17.86 -25.31
C HIS A 513 10.31 17.01 -26.01
N MET A 514 10.10 16.62 -27.27
CA MET A 514 11.08 15.81 -28.01
C MET A 514 12.37 16.57 -28.30
N SER A 515 12.32 17.89 -28.50
CA SER A 515 13.50 18.72 -28.72
C SER A 515 14.28 18.98 -27.44
N ALA A 516 13.61 19.15 -26.29
CA ALA A 516 14.25 19.17 -24.97
C ALA A 516 14.78 17.79 -24.50
N ASN A 517 14.70 16.76 -25.35
CA ASN A 517 15.25 15.41 -25.14
C ASN A 517 16.05 14.96 -26.39
N ASP A 518 16.59 15.90 -27.17
CA ASP A 518 17.51 15.71 -28.30
C ASP A 518 17.01 14.81 -29.47
N ARG A 519 15.71 14.47 -29.51
CA ARG A 519 15.10 13.63 -30.56
C ARG A 519 14.66 14.41 -31.80
N VAL A 520 14.58 15.73 -31.71
CA VAL A 520 14.00 16.64 -32.71
C VAL A 520 14.73 17.99 -32.64
N LEU A 521 15.04 18.59 -33.80
CA LEU A 521 15.71 19.89 -33.85
C LEU A 521 14.76 20.99 -34.32
N ILE A 522 14.71 22.08 -33.55
CA ILE A 522 14.07 23.34 -33.94
C ILE A 522 15.10 24.13 -34.77
N ALA A 523 14.87 24.22 -36.07
CA ALA A 523 15.77 24.86 -37.04
C ALA A 523 15.66 26.39 -37.02
N GLU A 524 14.43 26.89 -36.90
CA GLU A 524 14.08 28.31 -36.97
C GLU A 524 12.95 28.63 -35.98
N GLY A 525 12.78 29.92 -35.68
CA GLY A 525 11.68 30.43 -34.86
C GLY A 525 12.03 30.63 -33.40
N SER A 526 11.00 30.72 -32.55
CA SER A 526 11.15 30.89 -31.10
C SER A 526 9.98 30.27 -30.36
N CYS A 527 10.26 29.65 -29.21
CA CYS A 527 9.24 29.13 -28.30
C CYS A 527 8.31 30.23 -27.74
N GLY A 528 8.72 31.51 -27.80
CA GLY A 528 7.87 32.67 -27.49
C GLY A 528 6.87 33.04 -28.60
N SER A 529 6.98 32.43 -29.78
CA SER A 529 6.03 32.56 -30.89
C SER A 529 5.90 31.21 -31.61
N PRO A 530 5.15 30.23 -31.05
CA PRO A 530 5.18 28.84 -31.50
C PRO A 530 4.97 28.64 -33.01
N ARG A 531 4.07 29.41 -33.65
CA ARG A 531 3.83 29.33 -35.11
C ARG A 531 5.04 29.73 -35.99
N SER A 532 6.08 30.35 -35.41
CA SER A 532 7.35 30.62 -36.13
C SER A 532 8.31 29.42 -36.15
N VAL A 533 8.03 28.37 -35.36
CA VAL A 533 8.92 27.22 -35.19
C VAL A 533 8.91 26.35 -36.44
N LYS A 534 10.11 26.09 -37.00
CA LYS A 534 10.34 25.04 -38.00
C LYS A 534 11.19 23.91 -37.44
N VAL A 535 10.95 22.70 -37.92
CA VAL A 535 11.33 21.47 -37.22
C VAL A 535 11.77 20.38 -38.21
N PHE A 536 12.84 19.66 -37.89
CA PHE A 536 13.23 18.43 -38.57
C PHE A 536 13.61 17.36 -37.53
N LEU A 537 13.66 16.09 -37.94
CA LEU A 537 14.17 15.04 -37.07
C LEU A 537 15.67 15.28 -36.85
N GLY A 538 16.14 15.25 -35.60
CA GLY A 538 17.57 15.37 -35.32
C GLY A 538 18.35 14.19 -35.90
N GLU A 539 19.67 14.35 -36.07
CA GLU A 539 20.55 13.21 -36.32
C GLU A 539 20.53 12.28 -35.11
N CYS A 540 19.68 11.25 -35.18
CA CYS A 540 19.64 10.20 -34.18
C CYS A 540 20.93 9.40 -34.31
N ASN A 541 21.89 9.61 -33.39
CA ASN A 541 23.17 8.90 -33.43
C ASN A 541 23.00 7.46 -32.92
N VAL A 542 22.33 6.63 -33.72
CA VAL A 542 21.90 5.26 -33.34
C VAL A 542 23.09 4.37 -32.98
N ASP A 543 24.28 4.66 -33.53
CA ASP A 543 25.51 3.92 -33.26
C ASP A 543 25.95 4.00 -31.79
N ASP A 544 25.64 5.10 -31.07
CA ASP A 544 25.91 5.22 -29.62
C ASP A 544 24.89 4.48 -28.73
N MET A 545 23.75 4.02 -29.30
CA MET A 545 22.71 3.30 -28.55
C MET A 545 22.89 1.79 -28.50
N TYR A 546 23.87 1.24 -29.22
CA TYR A 546 24.12 -0.21 -29.34
C TYR A 546 25.61 -0.60 -29.23
N ALA A 547 26.46 0.28 -28.70
CA ALA A 547 27.90 0.08 -28.46
C ALA A 547 28.20 -0.49 -27.07
#